data_AF-A0AAN6ST42-F1
#
_entry.id   AF-A0AAN6ST42-F1
#
_cell.length_a   1.000
_cell.length_b   1.000
_cell.length_c   1.000
_cell.angle_alpha   90.00
_cell.angle_beta   90.00
_cell.angle_gamma   90.00
#
_symmetry.space_group_name_H-M   'P 1'
#
loop_
_entity.id
_entity.type
_entity.pdbx_description
1 polymer ?
#
loop_
_entity_poly.entity_id
_entity_poly.type
_entity_poly.pdbx_seq_one_letter_code
_entity_poly.pdbx_strand_id
1 'polypeptide(L)'
;MSALERELAKSKMESQKSLDQDNRDWQRERWQQARRDMAADCFKTLPPARFPVILTPDGPVSLALHLQRLAESESLPETVETSQVDWNEVEVNKVTICHVSLEEKKRMKEKAEVLLGVKENIRVMFNGKTRYAMVVTGLKGGVTLGDTDEDDGSGEPGKLDE
;
A
#
# COMPACT_ATOMS: atom_id res chain seq x y z
N MET A 1 18.93 27.66 -24.07
CA MET A 1 18.56 28.00 -22.69
C MET A 1 18.72 29.49 -22.47
N SER A 2 17.68 30.24 -22.79
CA SER A 2 17.59 31.70 -22.63
C SER A 2 17.47 32.10 -21.15
N ALA A 3 17.70 33.37 -20.83
CA ALA A 3 17.55 33.88 -19.47
C ALA A 3 16.12 33.71 -18.93
N LEU A 4 15.13 33.86 -19.82
CA LEU A 4 13.70 33.70 -19.53
C LEU A 4 13.33 32.27 -19.14
N GLU A 5 13.90 31.27 -19.80
CA GLU A 5 13.68 29.85 -19.48
C GLU A 5 14.26 29.48 -18.11
N ARG A 6 15.41 30.08 -17.74
CA ARG A 6 16.03 29.85 -16.41
C ARG A 6 15.23 30.49 -15.28
N GLU A 7 14.74 31.71 -15.49
CA GLU A 7 13.86 32.41 -14.53
C GLU A 7 12.55 31.62 -14.31
N LEU A 8 11.92 31.15 -15.39
CA LEU A 8 10.69 30.37 -15.31
C LEU A 8 10.90 29.03 -14.57
N ALA A 9 12.01 28.33 -14.84
CA ALA A 9 12.35 27.10 -14.15
C ALA A 9 12.61 27.32 -12.65
N LYS A 10 13.27 28.43 -12.31
CA LYS A 10 13.57 28.80 -10.92
C LYS A 10 12.28 29.14 -10.14
N SER A 11 11.40 29.93 -10.75
CA SER A 11 10.09 30.28 -10.18
C SER A 11 9.20 29.05 -9.95
N LYS A 12 9.19 28.09 -10.90
CA LYS A 12 8.46 26.82 -10.73
C LYS A 12 9.00 25.98 -9.57
N MET A 13 10.32 25.81 -9.47
CA MET A 13 10.93 25.07 -8.36
C MET A 13 10.66 25.72 -7.00
N GLU A 14 10.65 27.05 -6.93
CA GLU A 14 10.40 27.79 -5.71
C GLU A 14 8.93 27.69 -5.27
N SER A 15 7.99 27.78 -6.22
CA SER A 15 6.56 27.54 -5.97
C SER A 15 6.25 26.09 -5.56
N GLN A 16 6.96 25.11 -6.11
CA GLN A 16 6.80 23.71 -5.72
C GLN A 16 7.30 23.49 -4.29
N LYS A 17 8.46 24.06 -3.95
CA LYS A 17 9.02 24.00 -2.59
C LYS A 17 8.11 24.66 -1.56
N SER A 18 7.46 25.78 -1.88
CA SER A 18 6.53 26.43 -0.95
C SER A 18 5.30 25.56 -0.70
N LEU A 19 4.71 24.96 -1.75
CA LEU A 19 3.59 24.03 -1.61
C LEU A 19 3.96 22.79 -0.77
N ASP A 20 5.15 22.22 -1.00
CA ASP A 20 5.64 21.08 -0.22
C ASP A 20 5.86 21.47 1.25
N GLN A 21 6.35 22.68 1.51
CA GLN A 21 6.56 23.21 2.85
C GLN A 21 5.24 23.44 3.59
N ASP A 22 4.27 24.08 2.94
CA ASP A 22 2.93 24.34 3.50
C ASP A 22 2.21 23.03 3.83
N ASN A 23 2.31 22.02 2.97
CA ASN A 23 1.74 20.70 3.22
C ASN A 23 2.39 20.02 4.43
N ARG A 24 3.73 20.10 4.56
CA ARG A 24 4.44 19.57 5.73
C ARG A 24 4.05 20.28 7.02
N ASP A 25 3.86 21.58 6.98
CA ASP A 25 3.48 22.37 8.15
C ASP A 25 2.03 22.10 8.56
N TRP A 26 1.11 22.00 7.59
CA TRP A 26 -0.26 21.54 7.85
C TRP A 26 -0.31 20.12 8.45
N GLN A 27 0.48 19.18 7.92
CA GLN A 27 0.58 17.84 8.49
C GLN A 27 1.10 17.88 9.92
N ARG A 28 2.14 18.68 10.18
CA ARG A 28 2.73 18.84 11.52
C ARG A 28 1.71 19.36 12.51
N GLU A 29 0.97 20.42 12.16
CA GLU A 29 -0.08 20.98 13.02
C GLU A 29 -1.18 19.96 13.31
N ARG A 30 -1.61 19.22 12.29
CA ARG A 30 -2.62 18.16 12.45
C ARG A 30 -2.14 17.04 13.36
N TRP A 31 -0.87 16.65 13.28
CA TRP A 31 -0.26 15.68 14.20
C TRP A 31 -0.13 16.20 15.63
N GLN A 32 0.21 17.48 15.80
CA GLN A 32 0.26 18.11 17.12
C GLN A 32 -1.12 18.18 17.75
N GLN A 33 -2.14 18.55 16.97
CA GLN A 33 -3.53 18.57 17.44
C GLN A 33 -4.00 17.18 17.84
N ALA A 34 -3.75 16.17 17.00
CA ALA A 34 -4.09 14.79 17.32
C ALA A 34 -3.42 14.30 18.60
N ARG A 35 -2.16 14.70 18.86
CA ARG A 35 -1.45 14.42 20.12
C ARG A 35 -2.09 15.10 21.32
N ARG A 36 -2.53 16.35 21.20
CA ARG A 36 -3.24 17.07 22.27
C ARG A 36 -4.57 16.40 22.57
N ASP A 37 -5.33 16.05 21.54
CA ASP A 37 -6.64 15.40 21.67
C ASP A 37 -6.49 14.00 22.30
N MET A 38 -5.42 13.25 22.00
CA MET A 38 -5.11 11.99 22.69
C MET A 38 -4.75 12.21 24.15
N ALA A 39 -3.93 13.23 24.45
CA ALA A 39 -3.55 13.55 25.83
C ALA A 39 -4.72 14.08 26.67
N ALA A 40 -5.70 14.72 26.02
CA ALA A 40 -6.93 15.21 26.63
C ALA A 40 -8.03 14.14 26.73
N ASP A 41 -7.73 12.87 26.40
CA ASP A 41 -8.67 11.75 26.35
C ASP A 41 -9.94 12.04 25.50
N CYS A 42 -9.81 12.99 24.56
CA CYS A 42 -10.87 13.42 23.66
C CYS A 42 -11.03 12.43 22.50
N PHE A 43 -9.98 11.67 22.17
CA PHE A 43 -10.09 10.47 21.36
C PHE A 43 -10.71 9.33 22.17
N LYS A 44 -12.05 9.28 22.21
CA LYS A 44 -12.79 8.14 22.78
C LYS A 44 -12.38 6.78 22.16
N THR A 45 -11.76 6.81 20.98
CA THR A 45 -11.18 5.64 20.31
C THR A 45 -9.88 6.04 19.60
N LEU A 46 -8.79 5.32 19.89
CA LEU A 46 -7.58 5.39 19.08
C LEU A 46 -7.90 4.99 17.64
N PRO A 47 -7.28 5.63 16.62
CA PRO A 47 -7.45 5.19 15.25
C PRO A 47 -7.08 3.71 15.13
N PRO A 48 -7.88 2.91 14.40
CA PRO A 48 -7.69 1.47 14.36
C PRO A 48 -6.30 1.12 13.83
N ALA A 49 -5.67 0.12 14.47
CA ALA A 49 -4.35 -0.33 14.07
C ALA A 49 -4.39 -0.88 12.63
N ARG A 50 -3.53 -0.32 11.76
CA ARG A 50 -3.38 -0.75 10.37
C ARG A 50 -2.03 -1.43 10.15
N PHE A 51 -2.08 -2.61 9.52
CA PHE A 51 -0.94 -3.47 9.24
C PHE A 51 -0.66 -3.52 7.75
N PRO A 52 0.58 -3.23 7.30
CA PRO A 52 0.90 -3.31 5.88
C PRO A 52 1.06 -4.76 5.42
N VAL A 53 0.47 -5.08 4.28
CA VAL A 53 0.57 -6.35 3.56
C VAL A 53 1.13 -6.06 2.18
N ILE A 54 2.22 -6.72 1.81
CA ILE A 54 2.81 -6.58 0.47
C ILE A 54 2.01 -7.42 -0.52
N LEU A 55 1.60 -6.80 -1.62
CA LEU A 55 1.07 -7.48 -2.78
C LEU A 55 2.24 -8.02 -3.60
N THR A 56 2.25 -9.32 -3.83
CA THR A 56 3.33 -9.99 -4.56
C THR A 56 2.82 -10.33 -5.96
N PRO A 57 3.37 -9.74 -7.04
CA PRO A 57 2.85 -9.93 -8.40
C PRO A 57 2.70 -11.41 -8.80
N ASP A 58 3.70 -12.23 -8.45
CA ASP A 58 3.72 -13.67 -8.73
C ASP A 58 3.22 -14.53 -7.56
N GLY A 59 2.62 -13.90 -6.55
CA GLY A 59 2.16 -14.55 -5.33
C GLY A 59 0.64 -14.79 -5.31
N PRO A 60 0.15 -15.51 -4.28
CA PRO A 60 -1.28 -15.80 -4.13
C PRO A 60 -2.13 -14.54 -3.99
N VAL A 61 -1.53 -13.45 -3.51
CA VAL A 61 -2.17 -12.14 -3.36
C VAL A 61 -1.38 -11.11 -4.15
N SER A 62 -1.68 -11.04 -5.44
CA SER A 62 -1.11 -10.08 -6.40
C SER A 62 -1.88 -8.77 -6.50
N LEU A 63 -3.19 -8.78 -6.19
CA LEU A 63 -4.09 -7.64 -6.32
C LEU A 63 -4.78 -7.28 -5.01
N ALA A 64 -5.19 -6.02 -4.87
CA ALA A 64 -6.00 -5.58 -3.74
C ALA A 64 -7.32 -6.38 -3.62
N LEU A 65 -7.89 -6.82 -4.74
CA LEU A 65 -9.09 -7.65 -4.79
C LEU A 65 -8.86 -9.04 -4.16
N HIS A 66 -7.71 -9.66 -4.46
CA HIS A 66 -7.28 -10.91 -3.84
C HIS A 66 -7.17 -10.76 -2.32
N LEU A 67 -6.59 -9.64 -1.88
CA LEU A 67 -6.49 -9.33 -0.46
C LEU A 67 -7.86 -9.11 0.17
N GLN A 68 -8.75 -8.36 -0.48
CA GLN A 68 -10.11 -8.11 0.00
C GLN A 68 -10.86 -9.42 0.26
N ARG A 69 -10.82 -10.35 -0.70
CA ARG A 69 -11.47 -11.66 -0.59
C ARG A 69 -10.85 -12.49 0.53
N LEU A 70 -9.53 -12.49 0.64
CA LEU A 70 -8.83 -13.25 1.68
C LEU A 70 -9.11 -12.70 3.08
N ALA A 71 -9.12 -11.38 3.22
CA ALA A 71 -9.35 -10.65 4.46
C ALA A 71 -10.84 -10.49 4.82
N GLU A 72 -11.75 -10.85 3.92
CA GLU A 72 -13.19 -10.57 4.03
C GLU A 72 -13.45 -9.09 4.34
N SER A 73 -12.75 -8.21 3.63
CA SER A 73 -12.88 -6.77 3.81
C SER A 73 -14.16 -6.28 3.13
N GLU A 74 -14.92 -5.44 3.83
CA GLU A 74 -16.17 -4.86 3.31
C GLU A 74 -15.95 -4.00 2.07
N SER A 75 -14.78 -3.37 1.98
CA SER A 75 -14.36 -2.54 0.85
C SER A 75 -13.00 -2.97 0.31
N LEU A 76 -12.71 -2.58 -0.93
CA LEU A 76 -11.43 -2.81 -1.56
C LEU A 76 -10.35 -2.01 -0.79
N PRO A 77 -9.29 -2.66 -0.27
CA PRO A 77 -8.27 -1.97 0.49
C PRO A 77 -7.45 -1.06 -0.42
N GLU A 78 -7.07 0.11 0.11
CA GLU A 78 -6.25 1.09 -0.59
C GLU A 78 -4.82 0.56 -0.81
N THR A 79 -4.33 0.68 -2.04
CA THR A 79 -2.96 0.34 -2.42
C THR A 79 -2.05 1.56 -2.33
N VAL A 80 -0.85 1.37 -1.79
CA VAL A 80 0.20 2.39 -1.74
C VAL A 80 1.50 1.81 -2.25
N GLU A 81 2.15 2.50 -3.19
CA GLU A 81 3.52 2.18 -3.59
C GLU A 81 4.51 2.68 -2.55
N THR A 82 5.45 1.82 -2.17
CA THR A 82 6.45 2.10 -1.14
C THR A 82 7.75 1.36 -1.42
N SER A 83 8.76 1.60 -0.59
CA SER A 83 10.05 0.93 -0.65
C SER A 83 10.11 -0.16 0.41
N GLN A 84 10.48 -1.38 0.00
CA GLN A 84 10.99 -2.41 0.90
C GLN A 84 12.40 -2.04 1.31
N VAL A 85 12.73 -2.21 2.60
CA VAL A 85 14.02 -1.84 3.16
C VAL A 85 14.70 -3.00 3.89
N ASP A 86 16.03 -2.98 3.91
CA ASP A 86 16.86 -3.97 4.62
C ASP A 86 17.08 -3.63 6.11
N TRP A 87 17.98 -4.34 6.80
CA TRP A 87 18.37 -4.08 8.19
C TRP A 87 18.96 -2.70 8.44
N ASN A 88 19.58 -2.11 7.44
CA ASN A 88 20.18 -0.80 7.50
C ASN A 88 19.23 0.31 7.02
N GLU A 89 17.95 -0.01 6.84
CA GLU A 89 16.92 0.88 6.29
C GLU A 89 17.22 1.38 4.87
N VAL A 90 18.05 0.64 4.14
CA VAL A 90 18.37 0.91 2.74
C VAL A 90 17.28 0.31 1.87
N GLU A 91 16.79 1.08 0.90
CA GLU A 91 15.83 0.61 -0.09
C GLU A 91 16.40 -0.54 -0.91
N VAL A 92 15.67 -1.66 -0.93
CA VAL A 92 16.03 -2.85 -1.70
C VAL A 92 15.16 -2.98 -2.94
N ASN A 93 13.85 -2.79 -2.79
CA ASN A 93 12.87 -2.96 -3.86
C ASN A 93 11.72 -1.96 -3.74
N LYS A 94 11.07 -1.64 -4.86
CA LYS A 94 9.73 -1.03 -4.85
C LYS A 94 8.67 -2.11 -4.70
N VAL A 95 7.71 -1.88 -3.82
CA VAL A 95 6.62 -2.80 -3.53
C VAL A 95 5.30 -2.06 -3.39
N THR A 96 4.21 -2.72 -3.74
CA THR A 96 2.86 -2.22 -3.48
C THR A 96 2.35 -2.86 -2.21
N ILE A 97 1.84 -2.04 -1.29
CA ILE A 97 1.25 -2.50 -0.04
C ILE A 97 -0.22 -2.14 0.03
N CYS A 98 -0.98 -2.96 0.75
CA CYS A 98 -2.29 -2.61 1.27
C CYS A 98 -2.25 -2.57 2.79
N HIS A 99 -3.16 -1.81 3.40
CA HIS A 99 -3.32 -1.77 4.84
C HIS A 99 -4.56 -2.54 5.27
N VAL A 100 -4.40 -3.45 6.22
CA VAL A 100 -5.50 -4.23 6.81
C VAL A 100 -5.64 -3.96 8.30
N SER A 101 -6.86 -4.12 8.82
CA SER A 101 -7.18 -4.06 10.24
C SER A 101 -6.64 -5.27 11.01
N LEU A 102 -6.79 -5.24 12.34
CA LEU A 102 -6.39 -6.37 13.18
C LEU A 102 -7.27 -7.61 12.92
N GLU A 103 -8.57 -7.39 12.70
CA GLU A 103 -9.57 -8.40 12.43
C GLU A 103 -9.31 -9.06 11.08
N GLU A 104 -9.09 -8.26 10.04
CA GLU A 104 -8.71 -8.71 8.70
C GLU A 104 -7.42 -9.52 8.72
N LYS A 105 -6.41 -9.04 9.44
CA LYS A 105 -5.15 -9.77 9.65
C LYS A 105 -5.36 -11.13 10.31
N LYS A 106 -6.28 -11.25 11.28
CA LYS A 106 -6.61 -12.53 11.92
C LYS A 106 -7.26 -13.48 10.92
N ARG A 107 -8.25 -13.03 10.16
CA ARG A 107 -8.91 -13.83 9.11
C ARG A 107 -7.93 -14.31 8.04
N MET A 108 -7.03 -13.44 7.60
CA MET A 108 -5.97 -13.82 6.67
C MET A 108 -5.08 -14.94 7.22
N LYS A 109 -4.66 -14.86 8.50
CA LYS A 109 -3.85 -15.91 9.14
C LYS A 109 -4.55 -17.25 9.25
N GLU A 110 -5.87 -17.24 9.33
CA GLU A 110 -6.67 -18.46 9.37
C GLU A 110 -6.68 -19.14 8.00
N LYS A 111 -6.75 -18.35 6.92
CA LYS A 111 -6.93 -18.83 5.53
C LYS A 111 -5.65 -18.97 4.71
N ALA A 112 -4.57 -18.33 5.13
CA ALA A 112 -3.33 -18.28 4.36
C ALA A 112 -2.10 -18.55 5.22
N GLU A 113 -1.05 -19.02 4.56
CA GLU A 113 0.30 -19.00 5.08
C GLU A 113 0.85 -17.59 4.94
N VAL A 114 1.23 -17.00 6.07
CA VAL A 114 1.70 -15.62 6.10
C VAL A 114 3.07 -15.56 6.75
N LEU A 115 3.97 -14.85 6.10
CA LEU A 115 5.25 -14.45 6.66
C LEU A 115 5.09 -13.13 7.38
N LEU A 116 5.61 -13.06 8.60
CA LEU A 116 5.59 -11.87 9.43
C LEU A 116 7.00 -11.47 9.83
N GLY A 117 7.28 -10.18 9.66
CA GLY A 117 8.56 -9.55 9.98
C GLY A 117 8.98 -9.73 11.44
N VAL A 118 9.86 -10.72 11.65
CA VAL A 118 11.10 -10.69 12.47
C VAL A 118 12.07 -11.74 11.91
N LYS A 119 11.55 -12.90 11.48
CA LYS A 119 12.35 -14.02 10.97
C LYS A 119 12.82 -13.83 9.51
N GLU A 120 12.06 -13.07 8.71
CA GLU A 120 12.27 -12.93 7.25
C GLU A 120 12.44 -11.49 6.75
N ASN A 121 12.70 -10.53 7.65
CA ASN A 121 13.09 -9.16 7.27
C ASN A 121 12.15 -8.32 6.43
N ILE A 122 10.87 -8.66 6.44
CA ILE A 122 9.91 -7.96 5.60
C ILE A 122 9.55 -6.61 6.26
N ARG A 123 10.26 -5.55 5.84
CA ARG A 123 10.07 -4.17 6.30
C ARG A 123 9.86 -3.23 5.13
N VAL A 124 8.99 -2.24 5.34
CA VAL A 124 8.62 -1.24 4.34
C VAL A 124 8.73 0.17 4.94
N MET A 125 9.04 1.15 4.09
CA MET A 125 9.19 2.56 4.46
C MET A 125 7.87 3.31 4.26
N PHE A 126 7.10 3.50 5.32
CA PHE A 126 5.80 4.19 5.24
C PHE A 126 5.81 5.49 6.06
N ASN A 127 5.52 6.62 5.40
CA ASN A 127 5.55 7.97 5.99
C ASN A 127 6.87 8.27 6.74
N GLY A 128 8.00 7.91 6.11
CA GLY A 128 9.34 8.14 6.68
C GLY A 128 9.67 7.27 7.90
N LYS A 129 8.90 6.21 8.14
CA LYS A 129 9.14 5.24 9.21
C LYS A 129 9.17 3.82 8.67
N THR A 130 10.13 3.04 9.15
CA THR A 130 10.20 1.61 8.88
C THR A 130 9.11 0.87 9.65
N ARG A 131 8.33 0.02 8.96
CA ARG A 131 7.28 -0.81 9.56
C ARG A 131 7.43 -2.26 9.10
N TYR A 132 7.13 -3.20 9.99
CA TYR A 132 7.02 -4.62 9.62
C TYR A 132 5.80 -4.84 8.74
N ALA A 133 6.00 -5.55 7.63
CA ALA A 133 4.94 -5.95 6.73
C ALA A 133 4.72 -7.46 6.76
N MET A 134 3.57 -7.85 6.23
CA MET A 134 3.16 -9.23 6.05
C MET A 134 3.19 -9.59 4.56
N VAL A 135 3.61 -10.81 4.24
CA VAL A 135 3.51 -11.38 2.88
C VAL A 135 2.70 -12.65 2.96
N VAL A 136 1.80 -12.83 2.00
CA VAL A 136 1.05 -14.09 1.83
C VAL A 136 1.84 -14.99 0.89
N THR A 137 2.31 -16.13 1.38
CA THR A 137 3.13 -17.07 0.59
C THR A 137 2.34 -18.22 0.02
N GLY A 138 1.21 -18.56 0.64
CA GLY A 138 0.37 -19.65 0.21
C GLY A 138 -1.04 -19.53 0.76
N LEU A 139 -1.98 -20.21 0.11
CA LEU A 139 -3.34 -20.37 0.62
C LEU A 139 -3.45 -21.72 1.32
N LYS A 140 -4.18 -21.78 2.43
CA LYS A 140 -4.46 -23.05 3.08
C LYS A 140 -5.54 -23.80 2.29
N GLY A 141 -5.52 -25.12 2.37
CA GLY A 141 -6.41 -26.00 1.59
C GLY A 141 -7.89 -25.61 1.69
N GLY A 142 -8.56 -25.51 0.54
CA GLY A 142 -9.97 -25.15 0.43
C GLY A 142 -10.24 -23.65 0.19
N VAL A 143 -9.21 -22.81 0.17
CA VAL A 143 -9.33 -21.37 -0.13
C VAL A 143 -8.95 -21.11 -1.59
N THR A 144 -9.90 -20.65 -2.39
CA THR A 144 -9.67 -20.18 -3.77
C THR A 144 -9.99 -18.69 -3.86
N LEU A 145 -9.04 -17.89 -4.32
CA LEU A 145 -9.27 -16.50 -4.67
C LEU A 145 -9.71 -16.53 -6.14
N GLY A 146 -11.02 -16.46 -6.39
CA GLY A 146 -11.57 -16.68 -7.73
C GLY A 146 -10.83 -15.88 -8.83
N ASP A 147 -10.72 -16.45 -10.02
CA ASP A 147 -9.96 -15.82 -11.10
C ASP A 147 -10.60 -14.48 -11.49
N THR A 148 -9.76 -13.47 -11.73
CA THR A 148 -10.15 -12.32 -12.56
C THR A 148 -10.40 -12.86 -13.95
N ASP A 149 -11.60 -12.64 -14.48
CA ASP A 149 -11.97 -12.96 -15.85
C ASP A 149 -10.87 -12.50 -16.81
N GLU A 150 -10.18 -13.45 -17.42
CA GLU A 150 -9.44 -13.20 -18.65
C GLU A 150 -10.50 -12.83 -19.70
N ASP A 151 -10.50 -11.57 -20.08
CA ASP A 151 -11.20 -11.02 -21.23
C ASP A 151 -10.73 -11.79 -22.47
N ASP A 152 -11.49 -12.81 -22.85
CA ASP A 152 -11.26 -13.64 -24.04
C ASP A 152 -11.70 -12.86 -25.30
N GLY A 153 -11.04 -11.74 -25.51
CA GLY A 153 -11.08 -10.95 -26.74
C GLY A 153 -10.28 -11.64 -27.84
N SER A 154 -10.88 -12.65 -28.47
CA SER A 154 -10.53 -13.07 -29.84
C SER A 154 -11.84 -13.24 -30.61
N GLY A 155 -12.18 -12.37 -31.56
CA GLY A 155 -11.41 -12.08 -32.76
C GLY A 155 -11.88 -13.03 -33.86
N GLU A 156 -12.77 -12.56 -34.74
CA GLU A 156 -13.34 -13.29 -35.88
C GLU A 156 -12.32 -14.13 -36.68
N PRO A 157 -12.78 -15.23 -37.31
CA PRO A 157 -12.28 -15.59 -38.63
C PRO A 157 -13.42 -15.52 -39.65
N GLY A 158 -13.32 -14.54 -40.56
CA GLY A 158 -14.08 -14.57 -41.81
C GLY A 158 -13.69 -15.77 -42.67
N LYS A 159 -14.70 -16.46 -43.19
CA LYS A 159 -14.70 -17.26 -44.43
C LYS A 159 -16.13 -17.15 -44.99
N LEU A 160 -16.40 -16.42 -46.08
CA LEU A 160 -16.19 -16.83 -47.48
C LEU A 160 -16.63 -18.27 -47.73
N ASP A 161 -17.81 -18.42 -48.35
CA ASP A 161 -18.17 -19.42 -49.35
C ASP A 161 -19.40 -18.83 -50.11
N GLU A 162 -19.15 -18.28 -51.31
CA GLU A 162 -19.66 -18.74 -52.63
C GLU A 162 -21.16 -18.51 -52.88
#